data_AF-A0A1J5MMV9-F1
#
_entry.id   AF-A0A1J5MMV9-F1
#
_cell.length_a   1.000
_cell.length_b   1.000
_cell.length_c   1.000
_cell.angle_alpha   90.00
_cell.angle_beta   90.00
_cell.angle_gamma   90.00
#
_symmetry.space_group_name_H-M   'P 1'
#
loop_
_entity.id
_entity.type
_entity.pdbx_description
1 polymer ?
#
loop_
_entity_poly.entity_id
_entity_poly.type
_entity_poly.pdbx_seq_one_letter_code
_entity_poly.pdbx_strand_id
1 'polypeptide(L)'
;MFDIGLWELILIGIIGLVVLGPERLPTAVRTVSGWIRTMRRLAQNVKNELEQELEIEKLHSDLKKAENISKDVNSSDIPDELKESIATLQQAAHEVTQPYQAEPTPQDNAKITKE
;
A
#
# COMPACT_ATOMS: atom_id res chain seq x y z
N MET A 1 -7.92 21.38 -0.44
CA MET A 1 -8.58 21.96 -1.62
C MET A 1 -9.88 21.19 -1.85
N PHE A 2 -10.97 21.71 -1.28
CA PHE A 2 -12.33 21.25 -1.56
C PHE A 2 -13.15 22.51 -1.77
N ASP A 3 -12.93 23.17 -2.90
CA ASP A 3 -13.70 24.34 -3.34
C ASP A 3 -15.05 23.91 -3.92
N ILE A 4 -15.70 22.91 -3.31
CA ILE A 4 -17.04 22.45 -3.70
C ILE A 4 -18.05 23.37 -3.04
N GLY A 5 -18.64 24.26 -3.85
CA GLY A 5 -19.72 25.13 -3.45
C GLY A 5 -21.06 24.38 -3.34
N LEU A 6 -22.04 25.04 -2.71
CA LEU A 6 -23.43 24.53 -2.64
C LEU A 6 -24.00 24.24 -4.04
N TRP A 7 -23.64 25.05 -5.04
CA TRP A 7 -24.06 24.86 -6.44
C TRP A 7 -23.53 23.57 -7.06
N GLU A 8 -22.28 23.20 -6.78
CA GLU A 8 -21.70 21.96 -7.28
C GLU A 8 -22.31 20.74 -6.60
N LEU A 9 -22.63 20.81 -5.31
CA LEU A 9 -23.36 19.73 -4.62
C LEU A 9 -24.74 19.50 -5.23
N ILE A 10 -25.47 20.56 -5.57
CA ILE A 10 -26.77 20.45 -6.24
C ILE A 10 -26.60 19.80 -7.62
N LEU A 11 -25.62 20.23 -8.41
CA LEU A 11 -25.36 19.68 -9.73
C LEU A 11 -25.01 18.18 -9.66
N ILE A 12 -24.11 17.79 -8.76
CA ILE A 12 -23.75 16.39 -8.52
C ILE A 12 -24.97 15.60 -8.03
N GLY A 13 -25.81 16.19 -7.19
CA GLY A 13 -27.08 15.61 -6.75
C GLY A 13 -28.00 15.31 -7.94
N ILE A 14 -28.21 16.27 -8.84
CA ILE A 14 -29.03 16.09 -10.05
C ILE A 14 -28.44 14.99 -10.94
N ILE A 15 -27.13 15.03 -11.21
CA ILE A 15 -26.45 14.01 -12.02
C ILE A 15 -26.63 12.63 -11.37
N GLY A 16 -26.43 12.52 -10.06
CA GLY A 16 -26.64 11.29 -9.31
C GLY A 16 -28.08 10.79 -9.41
N LEU A 17 -29.07 11.68 -9.32
CA LEU A 17 -30.49 11.33 -9.49
C LEU A 17 -30.81 10.85 -10.90
N VAL A 18 -30.18 11.41 -11.94
CA VAL A 18 -30.41 10.99 -13.35
C VAL A 18 -29.73 9.65 -13.64
N VAL A 19 -28.47 9.48 -13.22
CA VAL A 19 -27.66 8.28 -13.52
C VAL A 19 -28.15 7.08 -12.72
N LEU A 20 -28.32 7.26 -11.41
CA LEU A 20 -28.67 6.17 -10.50
C LEU A 20 -30.18 6.06 -10.31
N GLY A 21 -30.91 7.16 -10.44
CA GLY A 21 -32.35 7.22 -10.18
C GLY A 21 -32.65 7.68 -8.73
N PRO A 22 -33.75 8.42 -8.52
CA PRO A 22 -34.14 8.94 -7.20
C PRO A 22 -34.41 7.85 -6.16
N GLU A 23 -34.83 6.67 -6.59
CA GLU A 23 -35.12 5.55 -5.67
C GLU A 23 -33.85 4.82 -5.21
N ARG A 24 -32.79 4.86 -6.03
CA ARG A 24 -31.58 4.03 -5.82
C ARG A 24 -30.48 4.79 -5.10
N LEU A 25 -30.39 6.11 -5.31
CA LEU A 25 -29.45 6.99 -4.61
C LEU A 25 -29.52 6.88 -3.08
N PRO A 26 -30.70 6.99 -2.42
CA PRO A 26 -30.77 6.87 -0.97
C PRO A 26 -30.39 5.47 -0.47
N THR A 27 -30.65 4.44 -1.28
CA THR A 27 -30.27 3.06 -0.97
C THR A 27 -28.74 2.88 -1.04
N ALA A 28 -28.08 3.44 -2.06
CA ALA A 28 -26.62 3.42 -2.18
C ALA A 28 -25.93 4.13 -1.02
N VAL A 29 -26.43 5.32 -0.63
CA VAL A 29 -25.91 6.05 0.53
C VAL A 29 -26.04 5.22 1.81
N ARG A 30 -27.18 4.54 2.03
CA ARG A 30 -27.38 3.64 3.18
C ARG A 30 -26.39 2.48 3.19
N THR A 31 -26.13 1.87 2.04
CA THR A 31 -25.16 0.77 1.94
C THR A 31 -23.74 1.23 2.26
N VAL A 32 -23.28 2.31 1.60
CA VAL A 32 -21.93 2.86 1.80
C VAL A 32 -21.75 3.35 3.24
N SER A 33 -22.73 4.08 3.78
CA SER A 33 -22.68 4.54 5.18
C SER A 33 -22.77 3.39 6.18
N GLY A 34 -23.47 2.30 5.87
CA GLY A 34 -23.45 1.08 6.66
C GLY A 34 -22.04 0.47 6.73
N TRP A 35 -21.37 0.34 5.57
CA TRP A 35 -20.01 -0.19 5.50
C TRP A 35 -19.00 0.69 6.22
N ILE A 36 -19.05 2.02 6.02
CA ILE A 36 -18.15 2.95 6.71
C ILE A 36 -18.34 2.87 8.23
N ARG A 37 -19.59 2.69 8.69
CA ARG A 37 -19.92 2.55 10.11
C ARG A 37 -19.38 1.24 10.68
N THR A 38 -19.50 0.15 9.94
CA THR A 38 -18.96 -1.16 10.36
C THR A 38 -17.44 -1.11 10.44
N MET A 39 -16.74 -0.58 9.43
CA MET A 39 -15.28 -0.37 9.50
C MET A 39 -14.88 0.50 10.68
N ARG A 40 -15.58 1.63 10.89
CA ARG A 40 -15.30 2.51 12.03
C ARG A 40 -15.49 1.81 13.36
N ARG A 41 -16.51 0.96 13.50
CA ARG A 41 -16.74 0.14 14.70
C ARG A 41 -15.64 -0.89 14.92
N LEU A 42 -15.21 -1.59 13.87
CA LEU A 42 -14.10 -2.54 13.96
C LEU A 42 -12.82 -1.85 14.39
N ALA A 43 -12.49 -0.70 13.79
CA ALA A 43 -11.34 0.11 14.19
C ALA A 43 -11.44 0.59 15.65
N GLN A 44 -12.63 1.00 16.10
CA GLN A 44 -12.87 1.40 17.49
C GLN A 44 -12.72 0.23 18.46
N ASN A 45 -13.24 -0.95 18.13
CA ASN A 45 -13.14 -2.13 18.99
C ASN A 45 -11.69 -2.59 19.12
N VAL A 46 -10.96 -2.68 18.00
CA VAL A 46 -9.52 -3.02 18.01
C VAL A 46 -8.73 -1.98 18.81
N LYS A 47 -9.03 -0.68 18.63
CA LYS A 47 -8.42 0.38 19.44
C LYS A 47 -8.68 0.18 20.94
N ASN A 48 -9.92 -0.12 21.32
CA ASN A 48 -10.33 -0.28 22.71
C ASN A 48 -9.72 -1.54 23.36
N GLU A 49 -9.63 -2.65 22.63
CA GLU A 49 -9.00 -3.90 23.10
C GLU A 49 -7.49 -3.73 23.27
N LEU A 50 -6.82 -3.02 22.35
CA LEU A 50 -5.39 -2.72 22.45
C LEU A 50 -5.07 -1.66 23.52
N GLU A 51 -5.96 -0.69 23.74
CA GLU A 51 -5.89 0.27 24.86
C GLU A 51 -5.97 -0.42 26.23
N GLN A 52 -6.66 -1.56 26.30
CA GLN A 52 -6.95 -2.25 27.54
C GLN A 52 -5.91 -3.33 27.89
N GLU A 53 -5.07 -3.79 26.95
CA GLU A 53 -4.15 -4.91 27.20
C GLU A 53 -2.68 -4.68 26.82
N LEU A 54 -2.29 -3.88 25.81
CA LEU A 54 -0.89 -3.48 25.56
C LEU A 54 -0.77 -2.51 24.35
N GLU A 55 -0.16 -1.35 24.62
CA GLU A 55 0.71 -0.64 23.66
C GLU A 55 0.07 0.08 22.46
N ILE A 56 -0.70 1.14 22.74
CA ILE A 56 -1.04 2.21 21.78
C ILE A 56 0.22 2.77 21.07
N GLU A 57 1.37 2.67 21.72
CA GLU A 57 2.66 3.20 21.25
C GLU A 57 3.18 2.48 19.99
N LYS A 58 2.91 1.17 19.81
CA LYS A 58 3.38 0.40 18.65
C LYS A 58 2.67 0.77 17.36
N LEU A 59 1.33 0.82 17.37
CA LEU A 59 0.57 1.22 16.19
C LEU A 59 0.79 2.70 15.83
N HIS A 60 0.93 3.58 16.83
CA HIS A 60 1.34 4.95 16.57
C HIS A 60 2.76 5.01 15.98
N SER A 61 3.70 4.18 16.45
CA SER A 61 5.05 4.14 15.90
C SER A 61 5.09 3.61 14.46
N ASP A 62 4.30 2.58 14.14
CA ASP A 62 4.25 2.00 12.79
C ASP A 62 3.55 2.93 11.80
N LEU A 63 2.45 3.57 12.21
CA LEU A 63 1.77 4.60 11.42
C LEU A 63 2.66 5.82 11.22
N LYS A 64 3.36 6.28 12.27
CA LYS A 64 4.31 7.41 12.19
C LYS A 64 5.51 7.04 11.31
N LYS A 65 5.99 5.80 11.36
CA LYS A 65 7.09 5.30 10.51
C LYS A 65 6.64 5.22 9.05
N ALA A 66 5.44 4.73 8.78
CA ALA A 66 4.85 4.71 7.44
C ALA A 66 4.60 6.12 6.89
N GLU A 67 4.13 7.05 7.71
CA GLU A 67 3.98 8.47 7.36
C GLU A 67 5.33 9.12 7.04
N ASN A 68 6.36 8.90 7.87
CA ASN A 68 7.71 9.43 7.63
C ASN A 68 8.32 8.85 6.35
N ILE A 69 8.21 7.54 6.11
CA ILE A 69 8.67 6.91 4.86
C ILE A 69 7.92 7.50 3.67
N SER A 70 6.61 7.67 3.77
CA SER A 70 5.81 8.27 2.68
C SER A 70 6.20 9.73 2.43
N LYS A 71 6.52 10.48 3.50
CA LYS A 71 6.95 11.88 3.42
C LYS A 71 8.36 12.02 2.86
N ASP A 72 9.29 11.13 3.20
CA ASP A 72 10.63 11.07 2.63
C ASP A 72 10.61 10.66 1.15
N VAL A 73 9.64 9.86 0.73
CA VAL A 73 9.48 9.46 -0.69
C VAL A 73 8.82 10.58 -1.52
N ASN A 74 7.92 11.37 -0.93
CA ASN A 74 7.17 12.41 -1.65
C ASN A 74 7.84 13.80 -1.60
N SER A 75 8.81 13.99 -0.71
CA SER A 75 9.73 15.11 -0.75
C SER A 75 10.84 14.71 -1.72
N SER A 76 11.02 15.45 -2.81
CA SER A 76 11.89 15.11 -3.94
C SER A 76 13.40 15.02 -3.64
N ASP A 77 13.80 14.86 -2.38
CA ASP A 77 15.15 14.59 -1.91
C ASP A 77 15.14 13.21 -1.22
N ILE A 78 15.25 12.15 -2.01
CA ILE A 78 15.52 10.81 -1.49
C ILE A 78 16.83 10.91 -0.66
N PRO A 79 16.80 10.69 0.67
CA PRO A 79 18.01 10.65 1.50
C PRO A 79 18.98 9.62 0.93
N ASP A 80 20.29 9.92 0.94
CA ASP A 80 21.30 9.06 0.33
C ASP A 80 21.26 7.62 0.88
N GLU A 81 20.86 7.43 2.15
CA GLU A 81 20.68 6.12 2.79
C GLU A 81 19.57 5.26 2.14
N LEU A 82 18.50 5.89 1.65
CA LEU A 82 17.40 5.17 0.99
C LEU A 82 17.75 4.82 -0.46
N LYS A 83 18.61 5.60 -1.14
CA LYS A 83 19.12 5.24 -2.47
C LYS A 83 19.92 3.93 -2.43
N GLU A 84 20.76 3.77 -1.41
CA GLU A 84 21.58 2.57 -1.22
C GLU A 84 20.70 1.34 -0.89
N SER A 85 19.70 1.54 -0.03
CA SER A 85 18.74 0.49 0.32
C SER A 85 17.90 0.05 -0.89
N ILE A 86 17.41 0.99 -1.70
CA ILE A 86 16.65 0.68 -2.93
C ILE A 86 17.56 0.01 -3.97
N ALA A 87 18.80 0.45 -4.14
CA ALA A 87 19.76 -0.18 -5.05
C ALA A 87 20.06 -1.63 -4.67
N THR A 88 20.24 -1.91 -3.37
CA THR A 88 20.47 -3.26 -2.85
C THR A 88 19.25 -4.16 -3.06
N LEU A 89 18.04 -3.63 -2.80
CA LEU A 89 16.79 -4.36 -3.05
C LEU A 89 16.57 -4.62 -4.54
N GLN A 90 16.92 -3.67 -5.41
CA GLN A 90 16.83 -3.82 -6.87
C GLN A 90 17.80 -4.87 -7.40
N GLN A 91 19.00 -4.95 -6.81
CA GLN A 91 20.02 -5.95 -7.13
C GLN A 91 19.60 -7.35 -6.67
N ALA A 92 19.12 -7.48 -5.43
CA ALA A 92 18.57 -8.74 -4.92
C ALA A 92 17.34 -9.21 -5.72
N ALA A 93 16.46 -8.28 -6.14
CA ALA A 93 15.34 -8.60 -7.01
C ALA A 93 15.80 -9.07 -8.42
N HIS A 94 16.88 -8.51 -8.96
CA HIS A 94 17.47 -8.95 -10.22
C HIS A 94 18.11 -10.34 -10.12
N GLU A 95 18.81 -10.62 -9.02
CA GLU A 95 19.41 -11.94 -8.76
C GLU A 95 18.35 -13.03 -8.62
N VAL A 96 17.21 -12.73 -7.98
CA VAL A 96 16.09 -13.67 -7.86
C VAL A 96 15.33 -13.84 -9.19
N THR A 97 15.35 -12.82 -10.06
CA THR A 97 14.65 -12.87 -11.37
C THR A 97 15.45 -13.63 -12.44
N GLN A 98 16.70 -14.04 -12.19
CA GLN A 98 17.50 -14.87 -13.10
C GLN A 98 17.93 -16.21 -12.50
N PRO A 99 17.07 -17.24 -12.48
CA PRO A 99 17.48 -18.61 -12.13
C PRO A 99 18.10 -19.41 -13.29
N TYR A 100 18.47 -18.81 -14.43
CA TYR A 100 19.02 -19.58 -15.56
C TYR A 100 20.00 -18.78 -16.44
N GLN A 101 21.20 -18.53 -15.94
CA GLN A 101 22.37 -18.42 -16.81
C GLN A 101 23.39 -19.43 -16.29
N ALA A 102 23.41 -20.59 -16.95
CA ALA A 102 24.25 -21.72 -16.64
C ALA A 102 25.72 -21.31 -16.46
N GLU A 103 26.29 -21.73 -15.33
CA GLU A 103 27.73 -21.86 -15.15
C GLU A 103 28.31 -22.73 -16.27
N PRO A 104 29.35 -22.30 -17.00
CA PRO A 104 30.29 -23.23 -17.57
C PRO A 104 31.33 -23.53 -16.48
N THR A 105 31.14 -24.67 -15.82
CA THR A 105 32.08 -25.24 -14.85
C THR A 105 33.47 -25.40 -15.50
N PRO A 106 34.54 -24.88 -14.89
CA PRO A 106 35.90 -25.29 -15.23
C PRO A 106 36.11 -26.73 -14.75
N GLN A 107 35.94 -27.73 -15.63
CA GLN A 107 36.38 -29.10 -15.36
C GLN A 107 37.80 -29.31 -15.88
N ASP A 108 38.74 -28.99 -15.00
CA ASP A 108 40.04 -29.63 -14.88
C ASP A 108 39.85 -31.05 -14.32
N ASN A 109 40.10 -32.10 -15.11
CA ASN A 109 41.11 -33.12 -14.81
C ASN A 109 41.06 -34.37 -15.71
N ALA A 110 42.25 -34.96 -15.82
CA ALA A 110 42.55 -36.39 -15.94
C ALA A 110 42.31 -37.14 -17.28
N LYS A 111 43.44 -37.28 -17.99
CA LYS A 111 44.00 -38.48 -18.65
C LYS A 111 43.26 -39.83 -18.46
N ILE A 112 43.48 -40.71 -19.47
CA ILE A 112 43.45 -42.21 -19.54
C ILE A 112 42.27 -42.71 -20.39
N THR A 113 42.30 -43.56 -21.43
CA THR A 113 43.29 -44.25 -22.31
C THR A 113 42.44 -45.01 -23.38
N LYS A 114 43.06 -45.38 -24.53
CA LYS A 114 42.70 -46.42 -25.53
C LYS A 114 41.71 -45.94 -26.62
N GLU A 115 42.00 -46.06 -27.92
CA GLU A 115 42.73 -47.10 -28.67
C GLU A 115 43.82 -46.57 -29.60
#